data_AF-A0A2S9X718-F1
#
_entry.id   AF-A0A2S9X718-F1
#
_cell.length_a   1.000
_cell.length_b   1.000
_cell.length_c   1.000
_cell.angle_alpha   90.00
_cell.angle_beta   90.00
_cell.angle_gamma   90.00
#
_symmetry.space_group_name_H-M   'P 1'
#
loop_
_entity.id
_entity.type
_entity.pdbx_description
1 polymer ?
#
loop_
_entity_poly.entity_id
_entity_poly.type
_entity_poly.pdbx_seq_one_letter_code
_entity_poly.pdbx_strand_id
1 'polypeptide(L)'
;MPLNSKRVAIIAKVESKEGVDAVPTGAANAILVASPKITPFESDKAERNVVRPYFGNAESVVTGVRMKAEFEVELAGAGVVGTVPAWGVLLRGCGFAETIAKDKSVSYAPMSSKHESLTLYYNLDGVQHKLLGARGTVSFDLQNKQFPKMKFAFTGVHGGIVDAAAPALTLTPFQTPMPFDAANVASFSLFGFIPAVQSLTLDMANEVKHRSLPGGVENVQITGRKPSGSVQIEATRIADQDWFALARTAARGALSVVHGKTAGNIIQIDATVSINSADYGESDNIAMATLPLSLLPTNGDDEFKLTVR
;
A
#
# COMPACT_ATOMS: atom_id res chain seq x y z
N MET A 1 16.64 -4.25 30.05
CA MET A 1 17.45 -4.36 28.81
C MET A 1 16.81 -3.44 27.77
N PRO A 2 17.57 -2.67 26.98
CA PRO A 2 16.98 -1.83 25.94
C PRO A 2 16.34 -2.69 24.85
N LEU A 3 15.22 -2.24 24.27
CA LEU A 3 14.57 -2.90 23.14
C LEU A 3 15.41 -2.73 21.88
N ASN A 4 15.59 -3.81 21.12
CA ASN A 4 16.31 -3.78 19.86
C ASN A 4 15.37 -3.41 18.69
N SER A 5 15.61 -2.26 18.07
CA SER A 5 14.82 -1.75 16.94
C SER A 5 14.84 -2.63 15.69
N LYS A 6 15.83 -3.53 15.56
CA LYS A 6 15.91 -4.50 14.46
C LYS A 6 15.16 -5.81 14.76
N ARG A 7 14.66 -6.02 15.98
CA ARG A 7 13.89 -7.21 16.35
C ARG A 7 12.40 -6.86 16.34
N VAL A 8 11.81 -6.93 15.14
CA VAL A 8 10.40 -6.63 14.93
C VAL A 8 9.70 -7.83 14.30
N ALA A 9 8.51 -8.14 14.80
CA ALA A 9 7.61 -9.12 14.21
C ALA A 9 6.25 -8.46 13.94
N ILE A 10 5.77 -8.55 12.69
CA ILE A 10 4.45 -8.06 12.28
C ILE A 10 3.60 -9.25 11.86
N ILE A 11 2.36 -9.27 12.36
CA ILE A 11 1.37 -10.29 12.06
C ILE A 11 0.03 -9.60 11.83
N ALA A 12 -0.68 -9.97 10.75
CA ALA A 12 -1.93 -9.33 10.36
C ALA A 12 -3.00 -10.35 9.98
N LYS A 13 -4.23 -10.17 10.47
CA LYS A 13 -5.38 -11.04 10.15
C LYS A 13 -6.65 -10.21 9.99
N VAL A 14 -7.51 -10.61 9.06
CA VAL A 14 -8.83 -9.99 8.85
C VAL A 14 -9.72 -10.23 10.06
N GLU A 15 -10.43 -9.20 10.50
CA GLU A 15 -11.37 -9.27 11.60
C GLU A 15 -12.71 -9.85 11.14
N SER A 16 -13.25 -10.82 11.88
CA SER A 16 -14.63 -11.29 11.66
C SER A 16 -15.67 -10.25 12.08
N LYS A 17 -15.31 -9.38 13.03
CA LYS A 17 -16.09 -8.24 13.49
C LYS A 17 -15.14 -7.08 13.78
N GLU A 18 -15.44 -5.93 13.21
CA GLU A 18 -14.61 -4.74 13.35
C GLU A 18 -14.32 -4.37 14.81
N GLY A 19 -13.05 -4.11 15.11
CA GLY A 19 -12.59 -3.71 16.44
C GLY A 19 -12.50 -4.86 17.45
N VAL A 20 -12.77 -6.10 17.04
CA VAL A 20 -12.60 -7.29 17.87
C VAL A 20 -11.34 -8.03 17.45
N ASP A 21 -10.45 -8.25 18.43
CA ASP A 21 -9.16 -8.92 18.25
C ASP A 21 -9.33 -10.28 17.56
N ALA A 22 -8.79 -10.40 16.34
CA ALA A 22 -8.84 -11.62 15.54
C ALA A 22 -7.86 -12.70 16.02
N VAL A 23 -7.00 -12.37 16.99
CA VAL A 23 -5.96 -13.22 17.59
C VAL A 23 -5.06 -13.85 16.51
N PRO A 24 -4.32 -13.03 15.75
CA PRO A 24 -3.41 -13.53 14.72
C PRO A 24 -2.23 -14.29 15.33
N THR A 25 -1.82 -15.38 14.67
CA THR A 25 -0.69 -16.23 15.09
C THR A 25 0.49 -16.13 14.12
N GLY A 26 1.72 -16.24 14.63
CA GLY A 26 2.92 -16.14 13.79
C GLY A 26 3.09 -17.28 12.78
N ALA A 27 2.50 -18.45 13.06
CA ALA A 27 2.54 -19.59 12.14
C ALA A 27 1.65 -19.40 10.90
N ALA A 28 0.55 -18.65 11.00
CA ALA A 28 -0.44 -18.54 9.92
C ALA A 28 -0.59 -17.14 9.33
N ASN A 29 -0.10 -16.09 10.01
CA ASN A 29 -0.44 -14.71 9.69
C ASN A 29 0.79 -13.77 9.68
N ALA A 30 1.99 -14.34 9.74
CA ALA A 30 3.23 -13.55 9.74
C ALA A 30 3.40 -12.81 8.42
N ILE A 31 3.94 -11.59 8.49
CA ILE A 31 4.25 -10.75 7.33
C ILE A 31 5.76 -10.53 7.27
N LEU A 32 6.37 -10.83 6.13
CA LEU A 32 7.75 -10.43 5.85
C LEU A 32 7.77 -8.94 5.50
N VAL A 33 8.48 -8.15 6.32
CA VAL A 33 8.48 -6.69 6.20
C VAL A 33 9.90 -6.12 6.16
N ALA A 34 10.04 -4.99 5.49
CA ALA A 34 11.21 -4.12 5.52
C ALA A 34 10.83 -2.74 6.09
N SER A 35 11.81 -2.06 6.68
CA SER A 35 11.67 -0.71 7.25
C SER A 35 10.45 -0.52 8.18
N PRO A 36 10.20 -1.40 9.16
CA PRO A 36 9.02 -1.29 10.01
C PRO A 36 9.13 -0.10 10.98
N LYS A 37 8.02 0.62 11.15
CA LYS A 37 7.88 1.75 12.06
C LYS A 37 6.51 1.71 12.72
N ILE A 38 6.49 1.87 14.03
CA ILE A 38 5.27 2.01 14.83
C ILE A 38 5.23 3.41 15.46
N THR A 39 4.07 4.06 15.36
CA THR A 39 3.73 5.25 16.14
C THR A 39 2.67 4.82 17.15
N PRO A 40 3.06 4.47 18.38
CA PRO A 40 2.18 3.81 19.34
C PRO A 40 1.13 4.76 19.94
N PHE A 41 1.34 6.07 19.82
CA PHE A 41 0.47 7.08 20.42
C PHE A 41 0.38 8.29 19.51
N GLU A 42 -0.55 8.25 18.56
CA GLU A 42 -1.01 9.44 17.85
C GLU A 42 -2.32 9.89 18.48
N SER A 43 -2.47 11.20 18.72
CA SER A 43 -3.66 11.75 19.38
C SER A 43 -3.96 13.16 18.94
N ASP A 44 -5.23 13.52 19.05
CA ASP A 44 -5.72 14.88 18.90
C ASP A 44 -5.63 15.60 20.27
N LYS A 45 -5.39 16.91 20.28
CA LYS A 45 -5.28 17.70 21.52
C LYS A 45 -6.37 18.73 21.60
N ALA A 46 -7.09 18.75 22.72
CA ALA A 46 -8.01 19.83 23.07
C ALA A 46 -7.27 20.83 23.97
N GLU A 47 -6.96 22.01 23.45
CA GLU A 47 -6.28 23.07 24.20
C GLU A 47 -7.26 23.87 25.06
N ARG A 48 -6.85 24.17 26.30
CA ARG A 48 -7.56 25.02 27.24
C ARG A 48 -7.01 26.44 27.14
N ASN A 49 -7.59 27.24 26.27
CA ASN A 49 -7.23 28.67 26.08
C ASN A 49 -7.79 29.56 27.21
N VAL A 50 -7.35 29.28 28.44
CA VAL A 50 -7.71 30.09 29.61
C VAL A 50 -6.88 31.37 29.60
N VAL A 51 -7.54 32.52 29.72
CA VAL A 51 -6.86 33.82 29.83
C VAL A 51 -6.16 33.90 31.19
N ARG A 52 -4.84 34.13 31.17
CA ARG A 52 -4.00 34.27 32.37
C ARG A 52 -3.30 35.65 32.35
N PRO A 53 -2.99 36.24 33.51
CA PRO A 53 -2.27 37.52 33.58
C PRO A 53 -0.77 37.41 33.24
N TYR A 54 -0.32 36.25 32.77
CA TYR A 54 1.08 35.97 32.39
C TYR A 54 1.11 35.09 31.14
N PHE A 55 2.22 35.15 30.39
CA PHE A 55 2.43 34.34 29.20
C PHE A 55 2.90 32.93 29.55
N GLY A 56 2.40 31.92 28.84
CA GLY A 56 2.74 30.50 29.01
C GLY A 56 1.90 29.62 28.08
N ASN A 57 2.29 28.35 27.90
CA ASN A 57 1.53 27.43 27.04
C ASN A 57 0.20 27.02 27.69
N ALA A 58 -0.82 26.79 26.87
CA ALA A 58 -2.12 26.31 27.32
C ALA A 58 -2.03 24.84 27.78
N GLU A 59 -2.81 24.49 28.81
CA GLU A 59 -3.00 23.09 29.18
C GLU A 59 -3.78 22.38 28.06
N SER A 60 -3.32 21.19 27.65
CA SER A 60 -4.03 20.40 26.63
C SER A 60 -4.44 19.04 27.19
N VAL A 61 -5.64 18.58 26.84
CA VAL A 61 -6.11 17.22 27.14
C VAL A 61 -6.00 16.37 25.88
N VAL A 62 -5.48 15.15 26.03
CA VAL A 62 -5.34 14.18 24.95
C VAL A 62 -6.70 13.57 24.61
N THR A 63 -7.01 13.49 23.32
CA THR A 63 -8.26 12.95 22.77
C THR A 63 -7.96 12.10 21.52
N GLY A 64 -8.86 11.19 21.13
CA GLY A 64 -8.74 10.46 19.85
C GLY A 64 -7.45 9.65 19.68
N VAL A 65 -7.08 8.84 20.69
CA VAL A 65 -5.84 8.04 20.65
C VAL A 65 -5.94 6.93 19.62
N ARG A 66 -4.94 6.85 18.74
CA ARG A 66 -4.82 5.85 17.68
C ARG A 66 -3.37 5.41 17.50
N MET A 67 -3.20 4.26 16.86
CA MET A 67 -1.89 3.73 16.51
C MET A 67 -1.70 3.75 15.00
N LYS A 68 -0.46 4.02 14.56
CA LYS A 68 -0.06 3.91 13.16
C LYS A 68 1.09 2.95 12.99
N ALA A 69 0.99 2.06 12.00
CA ALA A 69 2.05 1.14 11.61
C ALA A 69 2.38 1.36 10.13
N GLU A 70 3.67 1.57 9.85
CA GLU A 70 4.22 1.77 8.51
C GLU A 70 5.27 0.69 8.24
N PHE A 71 5.24 0.07 7.07
CA PHE A 71 6.23 -0.93 6.67
C PHE A 71 6.17 -1.19 5.15
N GLU A 72 7.26 -1.75 4.62
CA GLU A 72 7.36 -2.17 3.23
C GLU A 72 7.27 -3.69 3.12
N VAL A 73 6.67 -4.19 2.04
CA VAL A 73 6.64 -5.61 1.68
C VAL A 73 7.08 -5.74 0.23
N GLU A 74 7.95 -6.70 -0.06
CA GLU A 74 8.39 -6.97 -1.42
C GLU A 74 7.23 -7.53 -2.26
N LEU A 75 7.06 -7.00 -3.48
CA LEU A 75 6.01 -7.42 -4.39
C LEU A 75 6.49 -8.62 -5.21
N ALA A 76 6.12 -9.80 -4.74
CA ALA A 76 6.38 -11.09 -5.39
C ALA A 76 5.07 -11.88 -5.60
N GLY A 77 5.08 -12.83 -6.54
CA GLY A 77 3.96 -13.75 -6.72
C GLY A 77 3.82 -14.75 -5.57
N ALA A 78 2.86 -15.67 -5.70
CA ALA A 78 2.54 -16.66 -4.67
C ALA A 78 3.36 -17.96 -4.80
N GLY A 79 4.18 -18.11 -5.84
CA GLY A 79 4.98 -19.31 -6.12
C GLY A 79 4.19 -20.44 -6.79
N VAL A 80 2.88 -20.52 -6.54
CA VAL A 80 1.96 -21.49 -7.15
C VAL A 80 0.74 -20.76 -7.72
N VAL A 81 0.38 -21.10 -8.96
CA VAL A 81 -0.77 -20.51 -9.68
C VAL A 81 -2.05 -20.66 -8.86
N GLY A 82 -2.86 -19.60 -8.79
CA GLY A 82 -4.14 -19.60 -8.08
C GLY A 82 -4.03 -19.63 -6.55
N THR A 83 -2.83 -19.55 -5.99
CA THR A 83 -2.61 -19.43 -4.54
C THR A 83 -2.64 -17.97 -4.11
N VAL A 84 -3.28 -17.69 -2.97
CA VAL A 84 -3.33 -16.34 -2.39
C VAL A 84 -1.93 -15.94 -1.92
N PRO A 85 -1.37 -14.82 -2.43
CA PRO A 85 -0.12 -14.27 -1.94
C PRO A 85 -0.19 -13.97 -0.44
N ALA A 86 0.90 -14.21 0.28
CA ALA A 86 0.97 -14.01 1.73
C ALA A 86 0.69 -12.54 2.16
N TRP A 87 1.01 -11.58 1.29
CA TRP A 87 0.73 -10.16 1.50
C TRP A 87 -0.71 -9.73 1.18
N GLY A 88 -1.54 -10.62 0.61
CA GLY A 88 -2.91 -10.30 0.16
C GLY A 88 -3.82 -9.73 1.25
N VAL A 89 -3.65 -10.21 2.48
CA VAL A 89 -4.38 -9.71 3.65
C VAL A 89 -4.20 -8.20 3.87
N LEU A 90 -3.04 -7.65 3.53
CA LEU A 90 -2.75 -6.23 3.70
C LEU A 90 -3.53 -5.38 2.68
N LEU A 91 -3.59 -5.82 1.41
CA LEU A 91 -4.38 -5.12 0.40
C LEU A 91 -5.86 -5.09 0.76
N ARG A 92 -6.38 -6.18 1.35
CA ARG A 92 -7.75 -6.22 1.86
C ARG A 92 -8.01 -5.14 2.92
N GLY A 93 -7.07 -4.95 3.85
CA GLY A 93 -7.09 -3.82 4.81
C GLY A 93 -6.88 -2.43 4.19
N CYS A 94 -6.42 -2.36 2.94
CA CYS A 94 -6.33 -1.14 2.14
C CYS A 94 -7.54 -0.94 1.22
N GLY A 95 -8.65 -1.67 1.42
CA GLY A 95 -9.87 -1.47 0.65
C GLY A 95 -9.86 -2.12 -0.73
N PHE A 96 -9.15 -3.24 -0.88
CA PHE A 96 -9.22 -4.08 -2.08
C PHE A 96 -10.10 -5.31 -1.87
N ALA A 97 -10.91 -5.63 -2.87
CA ALA A 97 -11.62 -6.90 -2.97
C ALA A 97 -10.71 -7.97 -3.57
N GLU A 98 -10.52 -9.08 -2.85
CA GLU A 98 -9.81 -10.26 -3.33
C GLU A 98 -10.76 -11.18 -4.12
N THR A 99 -10.37 -11.57 -5.32
CA THR A 99 -11.08 -12.55 -6.14
C THR A 99 -10.13 -13.66 -6.55
N ILE A 100 -10.43 -14.88 -6.11
CA ILE A 100 -9.63 -16.09 -6.38
C ILE A 100 -10.26 -16.85 -7.55
N ALA A 101 -9.59 -16.83 -8.70
CA ALA A 101 -9.86 -17.75 -9.79
C ALA A 101 -9.03 -19.01 -9.57
N LYS A 102 -9.66 -20.04 -8.99
CA LYS A 102 -9.00 -21.30 -8.63
C LYS A 102 -8.15 -21.84 -9.80
N ASP A 103 -6.92 -22.25 -9.47
CA ASP A 103 -5.92 -22.80 -10.40
C ASP A 103 -5.57 -21.88 -11.59
N LYS A 104 -5.92 -20.58 -11.49
CA LYS A 104 -5.69 -19.58 -12.56
C LYS A 104 -5.00 -18.33 -12.05
N SER A 105 -5.61 -17.61 -11.12
CA SER A 105 -5.10 -16.32 -10.66
C SER A 105 -5.78 -15.85 -9.39
N VAL A 106 -5.14 -14.90 -8.71
CA VAL A 106 -5.73 -14.13 -7.62
C VAL A 106 -5.67 -12.66 -8.01
N SER A 107 -6.78 -11.95 -7.93
CA SER A 107 -6.84 -10.53 -8.29
C SER A 107 -7.36 -9.65 -7.16
N TYR A 108 -6.86 -8.43 -7.11
CA TYR A 108 -7.22 -7.39 -6.16
C TYR A 108 -7.67 -6.16 -6.95
N ALA A 109 -8.92 -5.77 -6.76
CA ALA A 109 -9.47 -4.53 -7.31
C ALA A 109 -9.93 -3.62 -6.15
N PRO A 110 -9.81 -2.29 -6.24
CA PRO A 110 -10.36 -1.38 -5.25
C PRO A 110 -11.87 -1.62 -5.04
N MET A 111 -12.37 -1.25 -3.87
CA MET A 111 -13.82 -1.23 -3.61
C MET A 111 -14.21 0.02 -2.83
N SER A 112 -15.41 0.56 -3.09
CA SER A 112 -15.90 1.78 -2.43
C SER A 112 -16.72 1.53 -1.16
N SER A 113 -17.06 0.28 -0.85
CA SER A 113 -17.85 -0.06 0.34
C SER A 113 -17.45 -1.41 0.92
N LYS A 114 -17.92 -1.76 2.12
CA LYS A 114 -17.64 -3.04 2.80
C LYS A 114 -16.14 -3.31 2.98
N HIS A 115 -15.37 -2.25 3.27
CA HIS A 115 -13.94 -2.38 3.53
C HIS A 115 -13.71 -3.25 4.76
N GLU A 116 -12.89 -4.27 4.58
CA GLU A 116 -12.48 -5.14 5.66
C GLU A 116 -11.52 -4.41 6.59
N SER A 117 -11.50 -4.83 7.85
CA SER A 117 -10.56 -4.34 8.86
C SER A 117 -9.62 -5.46 9.29
N LEU A 118 -8.43 -5.08 9.74
CA LEU A 118 -7.41 -6.01 10.20
C LEU A 118 -7.17 -5.84 11.70
N THR A 119 -6.88 -6.94 12.37
CA THR A 119 -6.09 -6.92 13.59
C THR A 119 -4.62 -7.03 13.19
N LEU A 120 -3.81 -6.02 13.54
CA LEU A 120 -2.38 -6.00 13.31
C LEU A 120 -1.62 -5.98 14.64
N TYR A 121 -0.74 -6.96 14.81
CA TYR A 121 0.19 -7.01 15.94
C TYR A 121 1.57 -6.58 15.49
N TYR A 122 2.12 -5.57 16.16
CA TYR A 122 3.50 -5.12 15.99
C TYR A 122 4.26 -5.42 17.28
N ASN A 123 5.11 -6.46 17.26
CA ASN A 123 5.97 -6.79 18.39
C ASN A 123 7.37 -6.18 18.18
N LEU A 124 7.78 -5.30 19.09
CA LEU A 124 9.10 -4.69 19.16
C LEU A 124 9.87 -5.33 20.33
N ASP A 125 10.73 -6.30 20.01
CA ASP A 125 11.62 -6.98 20.95
C ASP A 125 10.97 -7.38 22.29
N GLY A 126 9.76 -7.95 22.23
CA GLY A 126 9.01 -8.37 23.42
C GLY A 126 7.92 -7.40 23.89
N VAL A 127 7.75 -6.25 23.23
CA VAL A 127 6.64 -5.32 23.47
C VAL A 127 5.65 -5.38 22.31
N GLN A 128 4.45 -5.91 22.55
CA GLN A 128 3.40 -6.04 21.55
C GLN A 128 2.45 -4.85 21.55
N HIS A 129 2.31 -4.22 20.40
CA HIS A 129 1.33 -3.18 20.11
C HIS A 129 0.21 -3.79 19.27
N LYS A 130 -1.04 -3.65 19.73
CA LYS A 130 -2.22 -4.18 19.05
C LYS A 130 -2.98 -3.04 18.37
N LEU A 131 -3.11 -3.12 17.06
CA LEU A 131 -3.96 -2.24 16.26
C LEU A 131 -5.23 -3.02 15.90
N LEU A 132 -6.38 -2.57 16.40
CA LEU A 132 -7.69 -3.15 16.11
C LEU A 132 -8.43 -2.29 15.08
N GLY A 133 -9.30 -2.89 14.28
CA GLY A 133 -10.03 -2.15 13.25
C GLY A 133 -9.11 -1.50 12.21
N ALA A 134 -7.90 -2.04 12.01
CA ALA A 134 -6.86 -1.37 11.25
C ALA A 134 -7.21 -1.32 9.75
N ARG A 135 -7.16 -0.12 9.18
CA ARG A 135 -7.32 0.15 7.75
C ARG A 135 -6.20 1.07 7.27
N GLY A 136 -5.84 0.99 5.99
CA GLY A 136 -4.63 1.64 5.49
C GLY A 136 -4.69 2.12 4.05
N THR A 137 -3.55 2.61 3.60
CA THR A 137 -3.25 2.92 2.20
C THR A 137 -2.03 2.14 1.74
N VAL A 138 -1.90 1.95 0.43
CA VAL A 138 -0.78 1.26 -0.21
C VAL A 138 -0.26 2.07 -1.39
N SER A 139 1.06 2.10 -1.53
CA SER A 139 1.74 2.56 -2.75
C SER A 139 2.65 1.46 -3.30
N PHE A 140 2.71 1.33 -4.61
CA PHE A 140 3.56 0.42 -5.37
C PHE A 140 4.74 1.19 -5.96
N ASP A 141 5.93 0.61 -5.85
CA ASP A 141 7.20 1.19 -6.31
C ASP A 141 7.96 0.15 -7.12
N LEU A 142 8.04 0.37 -8.44
CA LEU A 142 8.75 -0.48 -9.39
C LEU A 142 9.86 0.36 -10.02
N GLN A 143 11.12 0.06 -9.71
CA GLN A 143 12.28 0.81 -10.19
C GLN A 143 13.27 -0.11 -10.87
N ASN A 144 13.83 0.34 -11.99
CA ASN A 144 14.79 -0.43 -12.76
C ASN A 144 15.97 -0.91 -11.87
N LYS A 145 16.30 -2.20 -11.96
CA LYS A 145 17.35 -2.88 -11.18
C LYS A 145 17.10 -2.94 -9.67
N GLN A 146 15.88 -2.66 -9.20
CA GLN A 146 15.46 -2.82 -7.81
C GLN A 146 14.36 -3.87 -7.70
N PHE A 147 14.18 -4.43 -6.50
CA PHE A 147 13.02 -5.27 -6.22
C PHE A 147 11.76 -4.40 -6.12
N PRO A 148 10.66 -4.76 -6.81
CA PRO A 148 9.35 -4.14 -6.61
C PRO A 148 8.91 -4.19 -5.14
N LYS A 149 8.32 -3.09 -4.65
CA LYS A 149 7.85 -2.98 -3.26
C LYS A 149 6.44 -2.40 -3.16
N MET A 150 5.75 -2.80 -2.11
CA MET A 150 4.53 -2.17 -1.61
C MET A 150 4.85 -1.48 -0.28
N LYS A 151 4.50 -0.20 -0.16
CA LYS A 151 4.63 0.56 1.08
C LYS A 151 3.24 0.70 1.68
N PHE A 152 3.08 0.26 2.92
CA PHE A 152 1.83 0.28 3.64
C PHE A 152 1.87 1.28 4.78
N ALA A 153 0.77 2.00 4.96
CA ALA A 153 0.52 2.81 6.14
C ALA A 153 -0.87 2.48 6.70
N PHE A 154 -0.90 1.85 7.87
CA PHE A 154 -2.12 1.46 8.57
C PHE A 154 -2.36 2.38 9.75
N THR A 155 -3.64 2.71 9.98
CA THR A 155 -4.13 3.33 11.21
C THR A 155 -5.10 2.36 11.87
N GLY A 156 -4.99 2.16 13.18
CA GLY A 156 -5.89 1.32 13.95
C GLY A 156 -6.25 1.95 15.29
N VAL A 157 -7.35 1.47 15.87
CA VAL A 157 -7.74 1.77 17.24
C VAL A 157 -6.73 1.13 18.19
N HIS A 158 -6.41 1.84 19.27
CA HIS A 158 -5.42 1.40 20.25
C HIS A 158 -5.93 0.16 21.02
N GLY A 159 -5.50 -1.03 20.61
CA GLY A 159 -5.89 -2.32 21.21
C GLY A 159 -5.10 -2.72 22.46
N GLY A 160 -4.16 -1.88 22.91
CA GLY A 160 -3.30 -2.12 24.06
C GLY A 160 -1.84 -2.33 23.68
N ILE A 161 -0.97 -2.05 24.64
CA ILE A 161 0.47 -2.31 24.57
C ILE A 161 0.81 -3.19 25.77
N VAL A 162 1.40 -4.35 25.53
CA VAL A 162 1.72 -5.33 26.57
C VAL A 162 3.08 -5.95 26.33
N ASP A 163 3.75 -6.35 27.41
CA ASP A 163 4.91 -7.23 27.29
C ASP A 163 4.42 -8.62 26.87
N ALA A 164 4.87 -9.07 25.70
CA ALA A 164 4.56 -10.38 25.15
C ALA A 164 5.73 -10.86 24.30
N ALA A 165 6.11 -12.12 24.47
CA ALA A 165 7.21 -12.71 23.71
C ALA A 165 6.98 -12.55 22.20
N ALA A 166 8.07 -12.29 21.47
CA ALA A 166 8.01 -12.24 20.02
C ALA A 166 7.50 -13.60 19.48
N PRO A 167 6.46 -13.61 18.64
CA PRO A 167 5.91 -14.84 18.11
C PRO A 167 6.89 -15.50 17.13
N ALA A 168 6.89 -16.83 17.08
CA ALA A 168 7.61 -17.56 16.03
C ALA A 168 6.89 -17.35 14.69
N LEU A 169 7.62 -16.84 13.69
CA LEU A 169 7.07 -16.47 12.39
C LEU A 169 7.32 -17.57 11.34
N THR A 170 6.28 -17.92 10.60
CA THR A 170 6.39 -18.75 9.39
C THR A 170 6.32 -17.84 8.17
N LEU A 171 7.47 -17.62 7.53
CA LEU A 171 7.61 -16.71 6.38
C LEU A 171 7.78 -17.45 5.04
N THR A 172 7.74 -18.79 5.05
CA THR A 172 7.87 -19.63 3.84
C THR A 172 6.84 -19.37 2.74
N PRO A 173 5.63 -18.79 3.00
CA PRO A 173 4.74 -18.36 1.94
C PRO A 173 5.25 -17.16 1.12
N PHE A 174 6.19 -16.35 1.64
CA PHE A 174 6.79 -15.25 0.91
C PHE A 174 7.85 -15.76 -0.07
N GLN A 175 7.71 -15.39 -1.34
CA GLN A 175 8.67 -15.71 -2.38
C GLN A 175 9.72 -14.61 -2.50
N THR A 176 10.94 -14.98 -2.90
CA THR A 176 11.96 -13.99 -3.27
C THR A 176 11.49 -13.24 -4.53
N PRO A 177 11.41 -11.90 -4.51
CA PRO A 177 10.99 -11.12 -5.67
C PRO A 177 12.01 -11.19 -6.81
N MET A 178 11.54 -11.01 -8.05
CA MET A 178 12.40 -10.76 -9.21
C MET A 178 12.64 -9.26 -9.35
N PRO A 179 13.87 -8.79 -9.63
CA PRO A 179 14.13 -7.37 -9.81
C PRO A 179 13.40 -6.85 -11.05
N PHE A 180 12.90 -5.61 -11.00
CA PHE A 180 12.26 -4.96 -12.13
C PHE A 180 13.33 -4.57 -13.16
N ASP A 181 13.52 -5.39 -14.17
CA ASP A 181 14.48 -5.20 -15.26
C ASP A 181 13.98 -5.84 -16.57
N ALA A 182 14.71 -5.65 -17.67
CA ALA A 182 14.33 -6.16 -18.97
C ALA A 182 14.24 -7.70 -19.03
N ALA A 183 14.97 -8.43 -18.18
CA ALA A 183 14.93 -9.89 -18.15
C ALA A 183 13.63 -10.39 -17.52
N ASN A 184 13.08 -9.65 -16.55
CA ASN A 184 11.97 -10.08 -15.71
C ASN A 184 10.65 -9.42 -16.08
N VAL A 185 10.65 -8.21 -16.67
CA VAL A 185 9.43 -7.57 -17.18
C VAL A 185 9.06 -8.22 -18.52
N ALA A 186 7.90 -8.86 -18.56
CA ALA A 186 7.38 -9.51 -19.77
C ALA A 186 6.79 -8.48 -20.75
N SER A 187 6.12 -7.45 -20.23
CA SER A 187 5.58 -6.36 -21.04
C SER A 187 5.28 -5.13 -20.19
N PHE A 188 5.49 -3.95 -20.77
CA PHE A 188 5.01 -2.67 -20.23
C PHE A 188 4.33 -1.92 -21.38
N SER A 189 3.10 -1.46 -21.20
CA SER A 189 2.37 -0.68 -22.19
C SER A 189 1.67 0.49 -21.53
N LEU A 190 1.77 1.66 -22.16
CA LEU A 190 1.13 2.90 -21.74
C LEU A 190 0.50 3.57 -22.96
N PHE A 191 -0.82 3.73 -22.95
CA PHE A 191 -1.61 4.19 -24.12
C PHE A 191 -1.37 3.33 -25.38
N GLY A 192 -1.10 2.04 -25.20
CA GLY A 192 -0.78 1.11 -26.29
C GLY A 192 0.67 1.19 -26.80
N PHE A 193 1.44 2.20 -26.37
CA PHE A 193 2.87 2.33 -26.68
C PHE A 193 3.71 1.48 -25.71
N ILE A 194 4.85 0.94 -26.17
CA ILE A 194 5.76 0.09 -25.38
C ILE A 194 7.11 0.80 -25.21
N PRO A 195 7.24 1.69 -24.22
CA PRO A 195 8.48 2.42 -23.96
C PRO A 195 9.49 1.60 -23.14
N ALA A 196 10.76 2.01 -23.19
CA ALA A 196 11.73 1.65 -22.15
C ALA A 196 11.38 2.40 -20.86
N VAL A 197 11.18 1.66 -19.77
CA VAL A 197 10.71 2.20 -18.48
C VAL A 197 11.83 2.18 -17.44
N GLN A 198 12.05 3.32 -16.79
CA GLN A 198 12.98 3.46 -15.67
C GLN A 198 12.28 3.26 -14.33
N SER A 199 11.07 3.80 -14.16
CA SER A 199 10.30 3.62 -12.95
C SER A 199 8.80 3.75 -13.18
N LEU A 200 8.02 3.08 -12.34
CA LEU A 200 6.58 3.23 -12.19
C LEU A 200 6.25 3.28 -10.70
N THR A 201 5.63 4.37 -10.26
CA THR A 201 5.04 4.49 -8.92
C THR A 201 3.54 4.66 -9.04
N LEU A 202 2.79 4.00 -8.16
CA LEU A 202 1.34 4.09 -8.07
C LEU A 202 0.95 4.19 -6.60
N ASP A 203 0.25 5.24 -6.20
CA ASP A 203 -0.25 5.42 -4.84
C ASP A 203 -1.78 5.42 -4.87
N MET A 204 -2.41 4.53 -4.11
CA MET A 204 -3.86 4.51 -3.97
C MET A 204 -4.40 5.71 -3.20
N ALA A 205 -3.55 6.32 -2.35
CA ALA A 205 -3.87 7.52 -1.59
C ALA A 205 -5.24 7.46 -0.91
N ASN A 206 -5.47 6.40 -0.13
CA ASN A 206 -6.70 6.24 0.64
C ASN A 206 -6.82 7.31 1.74
N GLU A 207 -7.98 7.93 1.85
CA GLU A 207 -8.32 8.86 2.93
C GLU A 207 -8.77 8.07 4.17
N VAL A 208 -7.79 7.62 4.97
CA VAL A 208 -8.00 6.88 6.22
C VAL A 208 -8.29 7.84 7.37
N LYS A 209 -9.47 7.71 7.99
CA LYS A 209 -9.95 8.58 9.08
C LYS A 209 -10.25 7.76 10.31
N HIS A 210 -9.59 8.11 11.42
CA HIS A 210 -10.01 7.68 12.75
C HIS A 210 -11.20 8.53 13.20
N ARG A 211 -12.27 7.88 13.64
CA ARG A 211 -13.49 8.52 14.12
C ARG A 211 -13.77 8.05 15.54
N SER A 212 -13.79 9.00 16.46
CA SER A 212 -14.15 8.80 17.86
C SER A 212 -15.17 9.87 18.25
N LEU A 213 -16.44 9.66 17.86
CA LEU A 213 -17.53 10.60 18.13
C LEU A 213 -18.31 10.19 19.38
N PRO A 214 -18.74 11.14 20.24
CA PRO A 214 -19.62 10.84 21.35
C PRO A 214 -20.89 10.11 20.90
N GLY A 215 -21.22 9.00 21.56
CA GLY A 215 -22.38 8.14 21.23
C GLY A 215 -22.15 7.18 20.05
N GLY A 216 -21.01 7.25 19.36
CA GLY A 216 -20.60 6.31 18.33
C GLY A 216 -19.64 5.23 18.84
N VAL A 217 -19.44 4.19 18.01
CA VAL A 217 -18.34 3.24 18.20
C VAL A 217 -17.09 3.83 17.56
N GLU A 218 -15.97 3.81 18.29
CA GLU A 218 -14.67 4.24 17.76
C GLU A 218 -14.22 3.30 16.65
N ASN A 219 -13.81 3.87 15.51
CA ASN A 219 -13.33 3.09 14.38
C ASN A 219 -12.39 3.87 13.46
N VAL A 220 -11.79 3.15 12.51
CA VAL A 220 -10.96 3.71 11.45
C VAL A 220 -11.59 3.39 10.10
N GLN A 221 -11.94 4.39 9.30
CA GLN A 221 -12.66 4.20 8.03
C GLN A 221 -11.84 4.71 6.85
N ILE A 222 -11.94 4.05 5.70
CA ILE A 222 -11.50 4.61 4.42
C ILE A 222 -12.69 5.39 3.86
N THR A 223 -12.54 6.71 3.76
CA THR A 223 -13.64 7.64 3.40
C THR A 223 -13.61 8.11 1.95
N GLY A 224 -12.51 7.82 1.26
CA GLY A 224 -12.27 8.17 -0.11
C GLY A 224 -10.89 7.66 -0.53
N ARG A 225 -10.57 7.83 -1.80
CA ARG A 225 -9.25 7.54 -2.36
C ARG A 225 -9.01 8.47 -3.54
N LYS A 226 -7.76 8.86 -3.76
CA LYS A 226 -7.36 9.73 -4.88
C LYS A 226 -6.13 9.15 -5.58
N PRO A 227 -6.29 8.00 -6.26
CA PRO A 227 -5.14 7.27 -6.74
C PRO A 227 -4.35 8.08 -7.77
N SER A 228 -3.04 8.11 -7.61
CA SER A 228 -2.11 8.85 -8.46
C SER A 228 -0.89 7.99 -8.76
N GLY A 229 -0.06 8.44 -9.69
CA GLY A 229 1.17 7.74 -9.99
C GLY A 229 2.14 8.60 -10.78
N SER A 230 3.29 8.03 -11.08
CA SER A 230 4.25 8.62 -12.00
C SER A 230 4.97 7.51 -12.73
N VAL A 231 5.18 7.71 -14.02
CA VAL A 231 6.03 6.83 -14.83
C VAL A 231 7.17 7.65 -15.41
N GLN A 232 8.37 7.08 -15.37
CA GLN A 232 9.54 7.63 -16.04
C GLN A 232 9.97 6.68 -17.14
N ILE A 233 9.99 7.19 -18.38
CA ILE A 233 10.30 6.43 -19.59
C ILE A 233 11.36 7.16 -20.41
N GLU A 234 12.04 6.47 -21.32
CA GLU A 234 12.87 7.15 -22.32
C GLU A 234 12.00 8.07 -23.17
N ALA A 235 12.47 9.30 -23.40
CA ALA A 235 11.75 10.27 -24.20
C ALA A 235 11.67 9.80 -25.66
N THR A 236 10.47 9.85 -26.23
CA THR A 236 10.21 9.49 -27.63
C THR A 236 10.11 10.73 -28.50
N ARG A 237 10.25 10.55 -29.82
CA ARG A 237 9.91 11.62 -30.77
C ARG A 237 8.39 11.80 -30.77
N ILE A 238 7.94 13.03 -31.01
CA ILE A 238 6.51 13.38 -31.13
C ILE A 238 5.81 12.54 -32.21
N ALA A 239 6.51 12.23 -33.31
CA ALA A 239 5.98 11.40 -34.40
C ALA A 239 5.72 9.94 -33.99
N ASP A 240 6.46 9.42 -33.00
CA ASP A 240 6.28 8.06 -32.50
C ASP A 240 5.19 8.02 -31.44
N GLN A 241 5.22 8.98 -30.51
CA GLN A 241 4.20 9.15 -29.46
C GLN A 241 4.25 10.58 -28.90
N ASP A 242 3.15 11.32 -29.01
CA ASP A 242 3.02 12.70 -28.49
C ASP A 242 2.42 12.71 -27.07
N TRP A 243 3.29 12.56 -26.07
CA TRP A 243 2.90 12.62 -24.65
C TRP A 243 2.34 13.99 -24.24
N PHE A 244 2.78 15.08 -24.89
CA PHE A 244 2.33 16.43 -24.57
C PHE A 244 0.90 16.68 -25.07
N ALA A 245 0.54 16.16 -26.24
CA ALA A 245 -0.84 16.20 -26.72
C ALA A 245 -1.77 15.37 -25.83
N LEU A 246 -1.34 14.18 -25.40
CA LEU A 246 -2.10 13.38 -24.43
C LEU A 246 -2.30 14.12 -23.10
N ALA A 247 -1.25 14.76 -22.57
CA ALA A 247 -1.33 15.57 -21.36
C ALA A 247 -2.27 16.78 -21.52
N ARG A 248 -2.14 17.54 -22.62
CA ARG A 248 -2.95 18.73 -22.90
C ARG A 248 -4.45 18.43 -22.98
N THR A 249 -4.79 17.24 -23.47
CA THR A 249 -6.19 16.81 -23.63
C THR A 249 -6.71 16.00 -22.45
N ALA A 250 -5.85 15.72 -21.45
CA ALA A 250 -6.14 14.77 -20.37
C ALA A 250 -6.71 13.45 -20.92
N ALA A 251 -6.12 12.96 -22.02
CA ALA A 251 -6.59 11.75 -22.68
C ALA A 251 -6.54 10.56 -21.72
N ARG A 252 -7.53 9.68 -21.84
CA ARG A 252 -7.62 8.44 -21.04
C ARG A 252 -7.02 7.29 -21.82
N GLY A 253 -6.17 6.50 -21.18
CA GLY A 253 -5.53 5.35 -21.79
C GLY A 253 -5.27 4.24 -20.79
N ALA A 254 -4.92 3.07 -21.32
CA ALA A 254 -4.56 1.93 -20.48
C ALA A 254 -3.08 1.98 -20.10
N LEU A 255 -2.80 1.63 -18.84
CA LEU A 255 -1.50 1.20 -18.34
C LEU A 255 -1.59 -0.31 -18.08
N SER A 256 -0.65 -1.08 -18.62
CA SER A 256 -0.53 -2.52 -18.39
C SER A 256 0.92 -2.88 -18.16
N VAL A 257 1.21 -3.51 -17.03
CA VAL A 257 2.55 -4.03 -16.69
C VAL A 257 2.41 -5.50 -16.35
N VAL A 258 3.25 -6.33 -16.96
CA VAL A 258 3.39 -7.75 -16.62
C VAL A 258 4.83 -7.97 -16.19
N HIS A 259 5.02 -8.15 -14.88
CA HIS A 259 6.30 -8.47 -14.26
C HIS A 259 6.36 -9.96 -13.91
N GLY A 260 7.44 -10.63 -14.28
CA GLY A 260 7.58 -12.08 -14.19
C GLY A 260 7.13 -12.80 -15.48
N LYS A 261 7.74 -13.96 -15.73
CA LYS A 261 7.48 -14.81 -16.91
C LYS A 261 7.06 -16.25 -16.55
N THR A 262 7.26 -16.65 -15.31
CA THR A 262 6.93 -18.00 -14.81
C THR A 262 5.61 -17.96 -14.05
N ALA A 263 4.66 -18.82 -14.44
CA ALA A 263 3.38 -18.95 -13.74
C ALA A 263 3.59 -19.21 -12.23
N GLY A 264 2.75 -18.59 -11.40
CA GLY A 264 2.87 -18.50 -9.95
C GLY A 264 3.68 -17.28 -9.48
N ASN A 265 4.50 -16.70 -10.35
CA ASN A 265 5.38 -15.56 -10.06
C ASN A 265 5.09 -14.33 -10.92
N ILE A 266 4.00 -14.33 -11.71
CA ILE A 266 3.65 -13.19 -12.54
C ILE A 266 2.79 -12.23 -11.74
N ILE A 267 3.22 -10.98 -11.69
CA ILE A 267 2.47 -9.84 -11.18
C ILE A 267 2.04 -8.99 -12.37
N GLN A 268 0.73 -8.83 -12.55
CA GLN A 268 0.16 -7.96 -13.56
C GLN A 268 -0.56 -6.78 -12.89
N ILE A 269 -0.25 -5.58 -13.35
CA ILE A 269 -0.92 -4.34 -12.96
C ILE A 269 -1.61 -3.79 -14.20
N ASP A 270 -2.93 -3.63 -14.11
CA ASP A 270 -3.74 -2.97 -15.12
C ASP A 270 -4.39 -1.73 -14.50
N ALA A 271 -4.35 -0.60 -15.18
CA ALA A 271 -5.00 0.63 -14.73
C ALA A 271 -5.50 1.46 -15.91
N THR A 272 -6.54 2.25 -15.69
CA THR A 272 -6.93 3.32 -16.62
C THR A 272 -6.37 4.63 -16.11
N VAL A 273 -5.61 5.34 -16.93
CA VAL A 273 -4.87 6.54 -16.53
C VAL A 273 -5.09 7.72 -17.46
N SER A 274 -4.92 8.93 -16.94
CA SER A 274 -4.64 10.14 -17.72
C SER A 274 -3.27 10.69 -17.36
N ILE A 275 -2.65 11.42 -18.29
CA ILE A 275 -1.38 12.12 -18.08
C ILE A 275 -1.69 13.56 -17.68
N ASN A 276 -1.13 14.03 -16.56
CA ASN A 276 -1.41 15.38 -16.03
C ASN A 276 -0.42 16.43 -16.55
N SER A 277 0.85 16.03 -16.72
CA SER A 277 1.90 16.82 -17.34
C SER A 277 2.89 15.88 -18.02
N ALA A 278 3.76 16.44 -18.85
CA ALA A 278 4.91 15.71 -19.38
C ALA A 278 6.12 16.61 -19.22
N ASP A 279 7.08 16.16 -18.43
CA ASP A 279 8.30 16.89 -18.12
C ASP A 279 9.51 16.09 -18.58
N TYR A 280 10.56 16.78 -19.02
CA TYR A 280 11.80 16.12 -19.38
C TYR A 280 12.70 15.96 -18.15
N GLY A 281 13.29 14.78 -18.03
CA GLY A 281 14.40 14.48 -17.15
C GLY A 281 15.59 13.96 -17.94
N GLU A 282 16.62 13.53 -17.23
CA GLU A 282 17.82 12.96 -17.80
C GLU A 282 18.29 11.79 -16.95
N SER A 283 18.76 10.74 -17.61
CA SER A 283 19.45 9.61 -16.98
C SER A 283 20.51 9.09 -17.94
N ASP A 284 21.75 8.93 -17.47
CA ASP A 284 22.89 8.44 -18.26
C ASP A 284 23.13 9.20 -19.59
N ASN A 285 22.90 10.51 -19.57
CA ASN A 285 22.86 11.45 -20.69
C ASN A 285 21.80 11.14 -21.77
N ILE A 286 20.78 10.35 -21.42
CA ILE A 286 19.62 10.05 -22.25
C ILE A 286 18.43 10.85 -21.73
N ALA A 287 17.69 11.50 -22.64
CA ALA A 287 16.50 12.24 -22.28
C ALA A 287 15.39 11.29 -21.82
N MET A 288 14.83 11.56 -20.64
CA MET A 288 13.71 10.82 -20.07
C MET A 288 12.45 11.70 -20.10
N ALA A 289 11.27 11.09 -20.18
CA ALA A 289 10.00 11.73 -19.95
C ALA A 289 9.41 11.26 -18.61
N THR A 290 9.14 12.20 -17.72
CA THR A 290 8.39 11.98 -16.49
C THR A 290 6.94 12.35 -16.74
N LEU A 291 6.05 11.38 -16.57
CA LEU A 291 4.62 11.51 -16.84
C LEU A 291 3.85 11.25 -15.53
N PRO A 292 3.43 12.29 -14.80
CA PRO A 292 2.51 12.15 -13.68
C PRO A 292 1.16 11.62 -14.16
N LEU A 293 0.65 10.60 -13.47
CA LEU A 293 -0.55 9.87 -13.81
C LEU A 293 -1.65 10.15 -12.79
N SER A 294 -2.88 10.26 -13.27
CA SER A 294 -4.09 10.08 -12.46
C SER A 294 -4.76 8.79 -12.88
N LEU A 295 -5.06 7.90 -11.92
CA LEU A 295 -5.80 6.67 -12.23
C LEU A 295 -7.29 6.99 -12.13
N LEU A 296 -8.03 6.61 -13.16
CA LEU A 296 -9.40 7.06 -13.37
C LEU A 296 -10.34 5.86 -13.52
N PRO A 297 -11.46 5.82 -12.79
CA PRO A 297 -12.45 4.78 -12.98
C PRO A 297 -13.21 5.00 -14.28
N THR A 298 -13.57 3.92 -14.95
CA THR A 298 -14.43 3.92 -16.14
C THR A 298 -15.84 3.49 -15.75
N ASN A 299 -15.97 2.34 -15.08
CA ASN A 299 -17.23 1.75 -14.63
C ASN A 299 -17.14 1.28 -13.16
N GLY A 300 -17.24 2.23 -12.22
CA GLY A 300 -17.24 1.92 -10.78
C GLY A 300 -15.84 1.90 -10.19
N ASP A 301 -15.47 0.82 -9.51
CA ASP A 301 -14.18 0.67 -8.81
C ASP A 301 -13.14 -0.07 -9.69
N ASP A 302 -12.97 0.38 -10.94
CA ASP A 302 -12.16 -0.28 -11.97
C ASP A 302 -10.91 0.53 -12.41
N GLU A 303 -10.51 1.55 -11.63
CA GLU A 303 -9.36 2.38 -11.96
C GLU A 303 -8.02 1.63 -11.91
N PHE A 304 -7.94 0.54 -11.13
CA PHE A 304 -6.73 -0.24 -10.89
C PHE A 304 -7.08 -1.72 -10.66
N LYS A 305 -6.22 -2.62 -11.10
CA LYS A 305 -6.29 -4.05 -10.80
C LYS A 305 -4.90 -4.63 -10.69
N LEU A 306 -4.65 -5.35 -9.60
CA LEU A 306 -3.47 -6.19 -9.42
C LEU A 306 -3.88 -7.65 -9.60
N THR A 307 -3.18 -8.40 -10.44
CA THR A 307 -3.43 -9.83 -10.65
C THR A 307 -2.14 -10.62 -10.46
N VAL A 308 -2.21 -11.67 -9.66
CA VAL A 308 -1.13 -12.64 -9.46
C VAL A 308 -1.48 -13.93 -10.19
N ARG A 309 -0.59 -14.43 -11.03
CA ARG A 309 -0.81 -15.64 -11.83
C ARG A 309 0.46 -16.48 -11.97
#